data_AF-A0A832M0I1-F1
#
_entry.id   AF-A0A832M0I1-F1
#
_cell.length_a   1.000
_cell.length_b   1.000
_cell.length_c   1.000
_cell.angle_alpha   90.00
_cell.angle_beta   90.00
_cell.angle_gamma   90.00
#
_symmetry.space_group_name_H-M   'P 1'
#
loop_
_entity.id
_entity.type
_entity.pdbx_description
1 polymer ?
#
loop_
_entity_poly.entity_id
_entity_poly.type
_entity_poly.pdbx_seq_one_letter_code
_entity_poly.pdbx_strand_id
1 'polypeptide(L)'
;MEGGVEGWGEGSPSYAVLGETRGFVVASARRLAELLIAERDLSPERLYELCSQSPSPSAAAAVEEAVLDAWAKSAGVSVAKLLGGPYR
;
A
#
# COMPACT_ATOMS: atom_id res chain seq x y z
N MET A 1 7.23 -12.33 -8.98
CA MET A 1 6.99 -11.01 -9.59
C MET A 1 7.91 -10.90 -10.79
N GLU A 2 7.35 -11.04 -11.99
CA GLU A 2 8.08 -11.03 -13.26
C GLU A 2 7.61 -9.77 -13.99
N GLY A 3 8.44 -8.73 -14.04
CA GLY A 3 8.04 -7.43 -14.60
C GLY A 3 8.92 -6.24 -14.22
N GLY A 4 9.71 -6.33 -13.14
CA GLY A 4 10.69 -5.31 -12.76
C GLY A 4 10.13 -3.93 -12.40
N VAL A 5 8.81 -3.79 -12.29
CA VAL A 5 8.16 -2.54 -11.92
C VAL A 5 8.18 -2.38 -10.40
N GLU A 6 8.84 -1.33 -9.94
CA GLU A 6 8.92 -0.96 -8.53
C GLU A 6 7.98 0.20 -8.22
N GLY A 7 7.23 0.07 -7.12
CA GLY A 7 6.37 1.10 -6.57
C GLY A 7 6.86 1.61 -5.22
N TRP A 8 6.55 2.86 -4.91
CA TRP A 8 6.95 3.55 -3.68
C TRP A 8 5.74 4.06 -2.92
N GLY A 9 5.80 3.96 -1.60
CA GLY A 9 4.80 4.51 -0.69
C GLY A 9 5.43 4.91 0.63
N GLU A 10 4.74 5.77 1.38
CA GLU A 10 5.26 6.35 2.62
C GLU A 10 4.31 6.13 3.80
N GLY A 11 4.86 5.72 4.94
CA GLY A 11 4.15 5.65 6.20
C GLY A 11 4.59 6.79 7.11
N SER A 12 3.66 7.66 7.50
CA SER A 12 3.91 8.83 8.34
C SER A 12 3.41 8.64 9.78
N PRO A 13 4.15 7.91 10.64
CA PRO A 13 3.73 7.65 12.01
C PRO A 13 3.54 8.94 12.80
N SER A 14 2.45 9.00 13.56
CA SER A 14 2.23 10.07 14.55
C SER A 14 1.80 9.47 15.88
N TYR A 15 2.67 9.57 16.88
CA TYR A 15 2.34 9.12 18.23
C TYR A 15 1.18 9.92 18.83
N ALA A 16 1.11 11.23 18.55
CA ALA A 16 0.09 12.11 19.08
C ALA A 16 -1.31 11.91 18.47
N VAL A 17 -1.39 11.41 17.23
CA VAL A 17 -2.67 11.26 16.50
C VAL A 17 -3.10 9.79 16.45
N LEU A 18 -2.18 8.89 16.13
CA LEU A 18 -2.46 7.48 15.84
C LEU A 18 -1.92 6.53 16.92
N GLY A 19 -1.17 7.04 17.91
CA GLY A 19 -0.46 6.21 18.88
C GLY A 19 0.70 5.41 18.28
N GLU A 20 1.07 5.69 17.03
CA GLU A 20 2.07 4.93 16.30
C GLU A 20 3.49 5.42 16.58
N THR A 21 4.42 4.47 16.64
CA THR A 21 5.86 4.76 16.61
C THR A 21 6.45 4.27 15.30
N ARG A 22 7.59 4.83 14.88
CA ARG A 22 8.31 4.34 13.68
C ARG A 22 8.58 2.84 13.73
N GLY A 23 8.98 2.31 14.89
CA GLY A 23 9.26 0.88 15.06
C GLY A 23 8.02 0.01 14.83
N PHE A 24 6.88 0.43 15.40
CA PHE A 24 5.61 -0.24 15.22
C PHE A 24 5.15 -0.24 13.75
N VAL A 25 5.22 0.91 13.08
CA VAL A 25 4.84 1.03 11.65
C VAL A 25 5.71 0.13 10.77
N VAL A 26 7.04 0.14 10.96
CA VAL A 26 7.95 -0.73 10.18
C VAL A 26 7.65 -2.21 10.39
N ALA A 27 7.38 -2.64 11.63
CA ALA A 27 7.02 -4.02 11.92
C ALA A 27 5.69 -4.42 11.25
N SER A 28 4.68 -3.55 11.34
CA SER A 28 3.37 -3.76 10.71
C SER A 28 3.47 -3.81 9.18
N ALA A 29 4.26 -2.92 8.56
CA ALA A 29 4.47 -2.91 7.11
C ALA A 29 5.16 -4.18 6.61
N ARG A 30 6.15 -4.70 7.36
CA ARG A 30 6.79 -5.99 7.03
C ARG A 30 5.80 -7.14 7.09
N ARG A 31 4.95 -7.18 8.13
CA ARG A 31 3.92 -8.19 8.29
C ARG A 31 2.90 -8.16 7.13
N LEU A 32 2.48 -6.96 6.72
CA LEU A 32 1.61 -6.77 5.55
C LEU A 32 2.28 -7.24 4.26
N ALA A 33 3.55 -6.91 4.06
CA ALA A 33 4.30 -7.36 2.88
C ALA A 33 4.38 -8.89 2.79
N GLU A 34 4.58 -9.58 3.91
CA GLU A 34 4.53 -11.06 3.95
C GLU A 34 3.17 -11.61 3.54
N LEU A 35 2.06 -10.98 3.98
CA LEU A 35 0.70 -11.38 3.57
C LEU A 35 0.48 -11.16 2.08
N LEU A 36 0.94 -10.03 1.54
CA LEU A 36 0.82 -9.70 0.12
C LEU A 36 1.61 -10.65 -0.77
N ILE A 37 2.84 -11.03 -0.39
CA ILE A 37 3.66 -11.98 -1.14
C ILE A 37 3.03 -13.37 -1.16
N ALA A 38 2.29 -13.74 -0.11
CA ALA A 38 1.56 -15.00 -0.05
C ALA A 38 0.27 -15.00 -0.89
N GLU A 39 -0.23 -13.83 -1.30
CA GLU A 39 -1.43 -13.70 -2.12
C GLU A 39 -1.13 -14.05 -3.58
N ARG A 40 -1.94 -14.94 -4.16
CA ARG A 40 -1.74 -15.42 -5.55
C ARG A 40 -2.41 -14.52 -6.58
N ASP A 41 -3.51 -13.90 -6.19
CA ASP A 41 -4.30 -13.02 -7.04
C ASP A 41 -4.66 -11.77 -6.24
N LEU A 42 -3.83 -10.73 -6.38
CA LEU A 42 -3.99 -9.48 -5.64
C LEU A 42 -4.90 -8.53 -6.42
N SER A 43 -6.21 -8.59 -6.15
CA SER A 43 -7.16 -7.58 -6.63
C SER A 43 -7.10 -6.30 -5.78
N PRO A 44 -7.63 -5.15 -6.28
CA PRO A 44 -7.77 -3.93 -5.49
C PRO A 44 -8.57 -4.13 -4.21
N GLU A 45 -9.67 -4.89 -4.25
CA GLU A 45 -10.48 -5.20 -3.08
C GLU A 45 -9.69 -6.04 -2.07
N ARG A 46 -8.90 -7.00 -2.56
CA ARG A 46 -8.08 -7.85 -1.69
C ARG A 46 -6.95 -7.08 -1.03
N LEU A 47 -6.33 -6.15 -1.75
CA LEU A 47 -5.35 -5.21 -1.20
C LEU A 47 -5.99 -4.40 -0.06
N TYR A 48 -7.17 -3.82 -0.29
CA TYR A 48 -7.90 -3.07 0.73
C TYR A 48 -8.25 -3.93 1.96
N GLU A 49 -8.74 -5.16 1.77
CA GLU A 49 -9.04 -6.07 2.88
C GLU A 49 -7.81 -6.36 3.75
N LEU A 50 -6.65 -6.59 3.14
CA LEU A 50 -5.40 -6.85 3.87
C LEU A 50 -4.93 -5.59 4.61
N CYS A 51 -4.93 -4.44 3.93
CA CYS A 51 -4.50 -3.16 4.49
C CYS A 51 -5.43 -2.68 5.62
N SER A 52 -6.75 -2.85 5.49
CA SER A 52 -7.74 -2.44 6.50
C SER A 52 -7.67 -3.25 7.80
N GLN A 53 -7.08 -4.45 7.76
CA GLN A 53 -6.82 -5.27 8.96
C GLN A 53 -5.51 -4.91 9.67
N SER A 54 -4.70 -4.04 9.08
CA SER A 54 -3.47 -3.56 9.72
C SER A 54 -3.80 -2.83 11.03
N PRO A 55 -3.10 -3.12 12.13
CA PRO A 55 -3.22 -2.33 13.35
C PRO A 55 -2.52 -0.97 13.23
N SER A 56 -1.89 -0.69 12.07
CA SER A 56 -1.17 0.52 11.77
C SER A 56 -1.69 1.15 10.47
N PRO A 57 -2.47 2.24 10.55
CA PRO A 57 -2.88 3.00 9.38
C PRO A 57 -1.70 3.53 8.55
N SER A 58 -0.61 3.96 9.20
CA SER A 58 0.58 4.43 8.46
C SER A 58 1.25 3.30 7.68
N ALA A 59 1.27 2.08 8.22
CA ALA A 59 1.81 0.93 7.49
C ALA A 59 0.92 0.52 6.33
N ALA A 60 -0.41 0.56 6.54
CA ALA A 60 -1.39 0.26 5.50
C ALA A 60 -1.27 1.24 4.34
N ALA A 61 -1.21 2.55 4.62
CA ALA A 61 -1.00 3.59 3.62
C ALA A 61 0.29 3.38 2.82
N ALA A 62 1.42 3.17 3.49
CA ALA A 62 2.71 2.95 2.83
C ALA A 62 2.69 1.78 1.85
N VAL A 63 2.02 0.69 2.23
CA VAL A 63 1.93 -0.54 1.43
C VAL A 63 0.95 -0.36 0.28
N GLU A 64 -0.23 0.21 0.54
CA GLU A 64 -1.25 0.45 -0.49
C GLU A 64 -0.73 1.44 -1.56
N GLU A 65 -0.09 2.53 -1.14
CA GLU A 65 0.54 3.49 -2.06
C GLU A 65 1.60 2.82 -2.95
N ALA A 66 2.48 1.99 -2.37
CA ALA A 66 3.50 1.29 -3.13
C ALA A 66 2.89 0.33 -4.18
N VAL A 67 1.80 -0.37 -3.84
CA VAL A 67 1.11 -1.25 -4.79
C VAL A 67 0.41 -0.45 -5.89
N LEU A 68 -0.29 0.64 -5.53
CA LEU A 68 -0.97 1.51 -6.49
C LEU A 68 0.01 2.19 -7.45
N ASP A 69 1.17 2.64 -6.96
CA ASP A 69 2.23 3.21 -7.78
C ASP A 69 2.80 2.17 -8.77
N ALA A 70 3.06 0.94 -8.30
CA ALA A 70 3.50 -0.15 -9.17
C ALA A 70 2.45 -0.49 -10.24
N TRP A 71 1.17 -0.56 -9.88
CA TRP A 71 0.08 -0.81 -10.83
C TRP A 71 -0.08 0.31 -11.86
N ALA A 72 -0.03 1.57 -11.43
CA ALA A 72 -0.11 2.72 -12.32
C ALA A 72 1.06 2.74 -13.33
N LYS A 73 2.29 2.49 -12.85
CA LYS A 73 3.49 2.35 -13.70
C LYS A 73 3.37 1.19 -14.68
N SER A 74 2.92 0.03 -14.21
CA SER A 74 2.72 -1.14 -15.08
C SER A 74 1.66 -0.90 -16.15
N ALA A 75 0.65 -0.08 -15.87
CA ALA A 75 -0.40 0.28 -16.82
C ALA A 75 -0.07 1.50 -17.68
N GLY A 76 1.07 2.17 -17.46
CA GLY A 76 1.47 3.37 -18.19
C GLY A 76 0.54 4.58 -17.94
N VAL A 77 -0.06 4.67 -16.76
CA VAL A 77 -0.98 5.75 -16.37
C VAL A 77 -0.57 6.39 -15.05
N SER A 78 -1.12 7.56 -14.72
CA SER A 78 -1.00 8.12 -13.37
C SER A 78 -1.92 7.40 -12.41
N VAL A 79 -1.60 7.40 -11.11
CA VAL A 79 -2.50 6.88 -10.06
C VAL A 79 -3.86 7.57 -10.11
N ALA A 80 -3.91 8.89 -10.35
CA ALA A 80 -5.17 9.62 -10.53
C ALA A 80 -6.03 9.03 -11.66
N LYS A 81 -5.42 8.63 -12.78
CA LYS A 81 -6.13 7.99 -13.90
C LYS A 81 -6.52 6.54 -13.58
N LEU A 82 -5.68 5.81 -12.85
CA LEU A 82 -6.01 4.46 -12.34
C LEU A 82 -7.27 4.50 -11.46
N LEU A 83 -7.43 5.56 -10.66
CA LEU A 83 -8.54 5.75 -9.72
C LEU A 83 -9.78 6.44 -10.34
N GLY A 84 -9.88 6.51 -11.67
CA GLY A 84 -11.05 7.05 -12.37
C GLY A 84 -10.84 8.39 -13.09
N GLY A 85 -9.68 9.04 -12.91
CA GLY A 85 -9.32 10.27 -13.60
C GLY A 85 -9.85 11.55 -12.93
N PRO A 86 -9.58 12.72 -13.51
CA PRO A 86 -10.05 13.99 -12.97
C PRO A 86 -11.58 14.03 -12.94
N TYR A 87 -12.12 14.40 -11.77
CA TYR A 87 -13.54 14.65 -11.62
C TYR A 87 -13.96 15.85 -12.47
N ARG A 88 -14.99 15.69 -13.30
CA ARG A 88 -15.58 16.72 -14.15
C ARG A 88 -17.09 16.75 -13.95
#